data_AF-A0A847XP61-F1
#
_entry.id   AF-A0A847XP61-F1
#
_cell.length_a   1.000
_cell.length_b   1.000
_cell.length_c   1.000
_cell.angle_alpha   90.00
_cell.angle_beta   90.00
_cell.angle_gamma   90.00
#
_symmetry.space_group_name_H-M   'P 1'
#
loop_
_entity.id
_entity.type
_entity.pdbx_description
1 polymer ?
#
loop_
_entity_poly.entity_id
_entity_poly.type
_entity_poly.pdbx_seq_one_letter_code
_entity_poly.pdbx_strand_id
1 'polypeptide(L)'
;MKIAFLSCFFFVSYQFFYVNAPTGGRQEIAELFLGLVLFLLLDNSLHRSTKSLLLVTFMCSLIVSHYGTSYLFILVLLGVWFFTNLIKHVDSSKISYSNLVPTIFALLTVCFTVAWYGFMSDGSAFNTIIHIGDHIVSSISSEFLNPESSQGMQLVLSGASYGLMVHLEKYVQLIAIFFIAIGILWMLFHNGSEGVRFGTLYTVFCLGYFGLNIASLVVPFFAAQLNTWRIYHLTLIVLSPMVIVGGTYLFKLLTPRHAQFSRVPFALISIFLTVFLLFNSAWVYGFADEYPKSIRSLALYQDSVAQGDDFGKSELYTAYYLDQDVYSVEWLAKYRKPDNTIYADSGRKTLIFQSYGMLSGQKVMTNTTLLNNAYLYLGYPNVKYGIMRGTGLEYWYLQEITPILSDTNLLYENGGAKVIYR
;
A
#
# COMPACT_ATOMS: atom_id res chain seq x y z
N MET A 1 -9.94 -11.43 24.25
CA MET A 1 -9.84 -9.95 24.19
C MET A 1 -8.40 -9.46 23.93
N LYS A 2 -7.38 -9.84 24.71
CA LYS A 2 -5.98 -9.37 24.52
C LYS A 2 -5.42 -9.61 23.12
N ILE A 3 -5.56 -10.83 22.58
CA ILE A 3 -5.09 -11.18 21.23
C ILE A 3 -5.73 -10.24 20.20
N ALA A 4 -7.06 -10.14 20.20
CA ALA A 4 -7.80 -9.27 19.28
C ALA A 4 -7.35 -7.80 19.35
N PHE A 5 -7.18 -7.25 20.55
CA PHE A 5 -6.70 -5.87 20.72
C PHE A 5 -5.31 -5.67 20.13
N LEU A 6 -4.35 -6.54 20.47
CA LEU A 6 -2.98 -6.44 19.97
C LEU A 6 -2.88 -6.68 18.46
N SER A 7 -3.74 -7.53 17.89
CA SER A 7 -3.84 -7.74 16.44
C SER A 7 -4.36 -6.49 15.73
N CYS A 8 -5.40 -5.85 16.26
CA CYS A 8 -5.90 -4.58 15.71
C CYS A 8 -4.83 -3.49 15.82
N PHE A 9 -4.14 -3.41 16.97
CA PHE A 9 -3.04 -2.48 17.16
C PHE A 9 -1.91 -2.68 16.14
N PHE A 10 -1.51 -3.93 15.89
CA PHE A 10 -0.50 -4.24 14.88
C PHE A 10 -0.95 -3.80 13.47
N PHE A 11 -2.19 -4.12 13.09
CA PHE A 11 -2.76 -3.74 11.80
C PHE A 11 -2.70 -2.23 11.56
N VAL A 12 -3.19 -1.43 12.52
CA VAL A 12 -3.23 0.05 12.37
C VAL A 12 -1.86 0.70 12.55
N SER A 13 -0.90 0.02 13.19
CA SER A 13 0.46 0.55 13.39
C SER A 13 1.30 0.50 12.11
N TYR A 14 0.89 -0.28 11.11
CA TYR A 14 1.61 -0.35 9.84
C TYR A 14 1.43 0.93 9.03
N GLN A 15 2.52 1.49 8.51
CA GLN A 15 2.50 2.83 7.88
C GLN A 15 1.48 2.98 6.74
N PHE A 16 1.19 1.89 6.01
CA PHE A 16 0.26 1.96 4.89
C PHE A 16 -1.13 2.41 5.35
N PHE A 17 -1.55 2.02 6.57
CA PHE A 17 -2.87 2.33 7.12
C PHE A 17 -3.14 3.84 7.21
N TYR A 18 -2.16 4.65 7.61
CA TYR A 18 -2.36 6.10 7.85
C TYR A 18 -1.60 7.01 6.89
N VAL A 19 -0.73 6.48 6.02
CA VAL A 19 -0.01 7.28 5.01
C VAL A 19 -0.53 7.00 3.60
N ASN A 20 -0.52 5.73 3.18
CA ASN A 20 -0.80 5.37 1.78
C ASN A 20 -2.28 5.08 1.51
N ALA A 21 -2.99 4.50 2.47
CA ALA A 21 -4.40 4.18 2.32
C ALA A 21 -5.27 5.46 2.22
N PRO A 22 -5.05 6.52 3.04
CA PRO A 22 -5.82 7.76 2.93
C PRO A 22 -5.57 8.52 1.63
N THR A 23 -4.32 8.49 1.12
CA THR A 23 -3.95 9.16 -0.13
C THR A 23 -4.53 8.46 -1.37
N GLY A 24 -4.84 7.16 -1.27
CA GLY A 24 -5.49 6.40 -2.34
C GLY A 24 -7.01 6.58 -2.41
N GLY A 25 -7.66 7.00 -1.31
CA GLY A 25 -9.09 7.32 -1.16
C GLY A 25 -10.10 6.18 -1.38
N ARG A 26 -9.79 5.21 -2.24
CA ARG A 26 -10.69 4.09 -2.63
C ARG A 26 -10.31 2.77 -1.96
N GLN A 27 -9.05 2.62 -1.55
CA GLN A 27 -8.52 1.39 -1.01
C GLN A 27 -9.12 1.06 0.37
N GLU A 28 -9.20 2.03 1.28
CA GLU A 28 -9.75 1.83 2.63
C GLU A 28 -11.22 1.42 2.63
N ILE A 29 -12.01 2.03 1.73
CA ILE A 29 -13.42 1.68 1.54
C ILE A 29 -13.54 0.21 1.10
N ALA A 30 -12.70 -0.22 0.17
CA ALA A 30 -12.66 -1.62 -0.26
C ALA A 30 -12.20 -2.55 0.88
N GLU A 31 -11.20 -2.17 1.67
CA GLU A 31 -10.72 -2.96 2.81
C GLU A 31 -11.78 -3.10 3.91
N LEU A 32 -12.58 -2.06 4.15
CA LEU A 32 -13.75 -2.14 5.04
C LEU A 32 -14.75 -3.19 4.56
N PHE A 33 -15.15 -3.13 3.28
CA PHE A 33 -16.08 -4.12 2.72
C PHE A 33 -15.49 -5.53 2.71
N LEU A 34 -14.19 -5.68 2.45
CA LEU A 34 -13.49 -6.95 2.57
C LEU A 34 -13.56 -7.49 4.00
N GLY A 35 -13.28 -6.66 5.00
CA GLY A 35 -13.38 -7.02 6.42
C GLY A 35 -14.79 -7.49 6.77
N LEU A 36 -15.83 -6.80 6.29
CA LEU A 36 -17.23 -7.18 6.50
C LEU A 36 -17.61 -8.48 5.79
N VAL A 37 -17.14 -8.70 4.56
CA VAL A 37 -17.34 -9.97 3.83
C VAL A 37 -16.67 -11.13 4.58
N LEU A 38 -15.42 -10.97 5.01
CA LEU A 38 -14.71 -11.99 5.79
C LEU A 38 -15.38 -12.25 7.13
N PHE A 39 -15.79 -11.19 7.84
CA PHE A 39 -16.53 -11.31 9.10
C PHE A 39 -17.80 -12.13 8.92
N LEU A 40 -18.62 -11.83 7.90
CA LEU A 40 -19.83 -12.60 7.63
C LEU A 40 -19.57 -14.02 7.16
N LEU A 41 -18.49 -14.30 6.42
CA LEU A 41 -18.14 -15.66 6.04
C LEU A 41 -17.74 -16.51 7.25
N LEU A 42 -17.03 -15.91 8.20
CA LEU A 42 -16.45 -16.60 9.36
C LEU A 42 -17.42 -16.69 10.55
N ASP A 43 -18.29 -15.70 10.73
CA ASP A 43 -19.29 -15.68 11.79
C ASP A 43 -20.56 -16.42 11.39
N ASN A 44 -21.07 -17.26 12.29
CA ASN A 44 -22.28 -18.04 12.09
C ASN A 44 -23.39 -17.66 13.08
N SER A 45 -23.27 -16.53 13.77
CA SER A 45 -24.25 -16.08 14.77
C SER A 45 -25.52 -15.51 14.14
N LEU A 46 -25.42 -14.95 12.93
CA LEU A 46 -26.52 -14.29 12.23
C LEU A 46 -27.48 -15.27 11.54
N HIS A 47 -28.76 -14.90 11.48
CA HIS A 47 -29.77 -15.61 10.71
C HIS A 47 -29.40 -15.67 9.22
N ARG A 48 -29.66 -16.83 8.58
CA ARG A 48 -29.17 -17.16 7.24
C ARG A 48 -29.57 -16.15 6.17
N SER A 49 -30.81 -15.67 6.16
CA SER A 49 -31.29 -14.71 5.15
C SER A 49 -30.60 -13.35 5.28
N THR A 50 -30.49 -12.82 6.50
CA THR A 50 -29.81 -11.55 6.79
C THR A 50 -28.33 -11.63 6.44
N LYS A 51 -27.67 -12.73 6.82
CA LYS A 51 -26.27 -12.99 6.47
C LYS A 51 -26.09 -13.02 4.95
N SER A 52 -26.93 -13.72 4.21
CA SER A 52 -26.86 -13.77 2.74
C SER A 52 -27.07 -12.41 2.09
N LEU A 53 -28.07 -11.63 2.53
CA LEU A 53 -28.34 -10.29 1.99
C LEU A 53 -27.14 -9.35 2.20
N LEU A 54 -26.62 -9.29 3.43
CA LEU A 54 -25.48 -8.45 3.76
C LEU A 54 -24.21 -8.89 3.01
N LEU A 55 -23.98 -10.21 2.91
CA LEU A 55 -22.82 -10.76 2.23
C LEU A 55 -22.82 -10.39 0.73
N VAL A 56 -23.97 -10.46 0.05
CA VAL A 56 -24.10 -10.01 -1.34
C VAL A 56 -23.88 -8.50 -1.45
N THR A 57 -24.48 -7.72 -0.55
CA THR A 57 -24.36 -6.26 -0.55
C THR A 57 -22.90 -5.81 -0.37
N PHE A 58 -22.19 -6.36 0.61
CA PHE A 58 -20.79 -6.03 0.86
C PHE A 58 -19.85 -6.57 -0.21
N MET A 59 -20.14 -7.74 -0.80
CA MET A 59 -19.38 -8.27 -1.94
C MET A 59 -19.50 -7.36 -3.17
N CYS A 60 -20.71 -6.92 -3.52
CA CYS A 60 -20.91 -5.95 -4.59
C CYS A 60 -20.22 -4.62 -4.28
N SER A 61 -20.31 -4.15 -3.04
CA SER A 61 -19.68 -2.88 -2.62
C SER A 61 -18.15 -2.96 -2.67
N LEU A 62 -17.54 -4.08 -2.28
CA LEU A 62 -16.11 -4.36 -2.44
C LEU A 62 -15.69 -4.23 -3.92
N ILE A 63 -16.43 -4.89 -4.81
CA ILE A 63 -16.18 -4.89 -6.26
C ILE A 63 -16.37 -3.49 -6.86
N VAL A 64 -17.36 -2.72 -6.44
CA VAL A 64 -17.52 -1.36 -6.96
C VAL A 64 -16.42 -0.41 -6.44
N SER A 65 -15.89 -0.67 -5.24
CA SER A 65 -14.95 0.25 -4.58
C SER A 65 -13.54 0.20 -5.16
N HIS A 66 -12.97 -0.99 -5.40
CA HIS A 66 -11.58 -1.09 -5.88
C HIS A 66 -11.24 -2.43 -6.55
N TYR A 67 -10.72 -2.36 -7.78
CA TYR A 67 -10.38 -3.54 -8.59
C TYR A 67 -9.23 -4.34 -8.03
N GLY A 68 -8.12 -3.70 -7.63
CA GLY A 68 -6.95 -4.42 -7.12
C GLY A 68 -7.28 -5.27 -5.89
N THR A 69 -8.05 -4.70 -4.95
CA THR A 69 -8.49 -5.39 -3.72
C THR A 69 -9.45 -6.53 -4.04
N SER A 70 -10.39 -6.28 -4.95
CA SER A 70 -11.39 -7.26 -5.36
C SER A 70 -10.76 -8.47 -6.04
N TYR A 71 -9.85 -8.25 -7.00
CA TYR A 71 -9.18 -9.34 -7.70
C TYR A 71 -8.32 -10.19 -6.76
N LEU A 72 -7.58 -9.57 -5.82
CA LEU A 72 -6.85 -10.33 -4.80
C LEU A 72 -7.77 -11.14 -3.88
N PHE A 73 -8.89 -10.54 -3.44
CA PHE A 73 -9.88 -11.26 -2.65
C PHE A 73 -10.45 -12.45 -3.42
N ILE A 74 -10.81 -12.27 -4.70
CA ILE A 74 -11.36 -13.34 -5.54
C ILE A 74 -10.35 -14.47 -5.74
N LEU A 75 -9.08 -14.13 -5.99
CA LEU A 75 -8.01 -15.13 -6.11
C LEU A 75 -7.93 -16.00 -4.85
N VAL A 76 -7.93 -15.38 -3.67
CA VAL A 76 -7.93 -16.11 -2.39
C VAL A 76 -9.24 -16.86 -2.18
N LEU A 77 -10.39 -16.26 -2.46
CA LEU A 77 -11.72 -16.87 -2.30
C LEU A 77 -11.85 -18.14 -3.12
N LEU A 78 -11.43 -18.11 -4.39
CA LEU A 78 -11.45 -19.26 -5.29
C LEU A 78 -10.48 -20.34 -4.83
N GLY A 79 -9.28 -19.96 -4.39
CA GLY A 79 -8.33 -20.90 -3.78
C GLY A 79 -8.93 -21.58 -2.54
N VAL A 80 -9.46 -20.82 -1.59
CA VAL A 80 -10.11 -21.33 -0.38
C VAL A 80 -11.29 -22.23 -0.72
N TRP A 81 -12.16 -21.79 -1.64
CA TRP A 81 -13.31 -22.58 -2.11
C TRP A 81 -12.84 -23.91 -2.73
N PHE A 82 -11.84 -23.88 -3.61
CA PHE A 82 -11.30 -25.07 -4.25
C PHE A 82 -10.69 -26.04 -3.22
N PHE A 83 -9.79 -25.56 -2.36
CA PHE A 83 -9.10 -26.40 -1.37
C PHE A 83 -10.07 -27.00 -0.33
N THR A 84 -11.03 -26.22 0.16
CA THR A 84 -12.00 -26.73 1.14
C THR A 84 -12.91 -27.80 0.54
N ASN A 85 -13.37 -27.62 -0.70
CA ASN A 85 -14.15 -28.65 -1.41
C ASN A 85 -13.31 -29.89 -1.75
N LEU A 86 -12.05 -29.70 -2.17
CA LEU A 86 -11.14 -30.81 -2.46
C LEU A 86 -10.89 -31.66 -1.22
N ILE A 87 -10.57 -31.03 -0.08
CA ILE A 87 -10.37 -31.74 1.19
C ILE A 87 -11.65 -32.46 1.61
N LYS A 88 -12.82 -31.82 1.47
CA LYS A 88 -14.11 -32.44 1.78
C LYS A 88 -14.42 -33.66 0.90
N HIS A 89 -14.04 -33.60 -0.38
CA HIS A 89 -14.22 -34.69 -1.32
C HIS A 89 -13.30 -35.88 -1.01
N VAL A 90 -12.03 -35.60 -0.69
CA VAL A 90 -11.04 -36.64 -0.33
C VAL A 90 -11.33 -37.24 1.05
N ASP A 91 -11.71 -36.41 2.02
CA ASP A 91 -11.97 -36.82 3.40
C ASP A 91 -13.12 -36.00 4.01
N SER A 92 -14.31 -36.56 3.88
CA SER A 92 -15.54 -35.90 4.32
C SER A 92 -15.59 -35.63 5.84
N SER A 93 -14.76 -36.31 6.64
CA SER A 93 -14.73 -36.15 8.10
C SER A 93 -13.97 -34.90 8.56
N LYS A 94 -13.02 -34.41 7.75
CA LYS A 94 -12.11 -33.31 8.13
C LYS A 94 -12.74 -31.91 8.08
N ILE A 95 -13.75 -31.70 7.24
CA ILE A 95 -14.37 -30.38 7.04
C ILE A 95 -15.89 -30.49 7.19
N SER A 96 -16.47 -29.69 8.07
CA SER A 96 -17.93 -29.53 8.16
C SER A 96 -18.47 -28.65 7.01
N TYR A 97 -19.71 -28.89 6.58
CA TYR A 97 -20.39 -28.02 5.61
C TYR A 97 -20.49 -26.56 6.06
N SER A 98 -20.53 -26.31 7.37
CA SER A 98 -20.50 -24.95 7.94
C SER A 98 -19.18 -24.20 7.69
N ASN A 99 -18.12 -24.93 7.31
CA ASN A 99 -16.78 -24.39 7.03
C ASN A 99 -16.49 -24.29 5.53
N LEU A 100 -17.50 -24.52 4.67
CA LEU A 100 -17.36 -24.36 3.22
C LEU A 100 -17.82 -22.97 2.81
N VAL A 101 -17.09 -22.36 1.88
CA VAL A 101 -17.59 -21.19 1.15
C VAL A 101 -18.75 -21.65 0.26
N PRO A 102 -19.94 -21.03 0.33
CA PRO A 102 -21.05 -21.43 -0.52
C PRO A 102 -20.68 -21.27 -2.01
N THR A 103 -20.82 -22.34 -2.81
CA THR A 103 -20.49 -22.31 -4.25
C THR A 103 -21.25 -21.22 -4.99
N ILE A 104 -22.53 -21.00 -4.63
CA ILE A 104 -23.34 -19.93 -5.21
C ILE A 104 -22.75 -18.54 -4.94
N PHE A 105 -22.14 -18.33 -3.76
CA PHE A 105 -21.49 -17.06 -3.43
C PHE A 105 -20.21 -16.87 -4.24
N ALA A 106 -19.38 -17.91 -4.38
CA ALA A 106 -18.17 -17.85 -5.20
C ALA A 106 -18.50 -17.56 -6.67
N LEU A 107 -19.48 -18.27 -7.25
CA LEU A 107 -19.94 -18.04 -8.61
C LEU A 107 -20.52 -16.64 -8.80
N LEU A 108 -21.38 -16.20 -7.90
CA LEU A 108 -21.95 -14.84 -7.94
C LEU A 108 -20.86 -13.77 -7.90
N THR A 109 -19.83 -13.95 -7.07
CA THR A 109 -18.70 -13.03 -6.97
C THR A 109 -17.96 -12.92 -8.30
N VAL A 110 -17.67 -14.06 -8.96
CA VAL A 110 -17.01 -14.07 -10.28
C VAL A 110 -17.90 -13.42 -11.34
N CYS A 111 -19.18 -13.80 -11.41
CA CYS A 111 -20.12 -13.25 -12.39
C CYS A 111 -20.28 -11.74 -12.23
N PHE A 112 -20.43 -11.23 -11.00
CA PHE A 112 -20.56 -9.81 -10.75
C PHE A 112 -19.27 -9.04 -11.08
N THR A 113 -18.11 -9.64 -10.79
CA THR A 113 -16.79 -9.05 -11.14
C THR A 113 -16.63 -8.89 -12.63
N VAL A 114 -16.96 -9.92 -13.42
CA VAL A 114 -16.91 -9.88 -14.88
C VAL A 114 -17.94 -8.88 -15.42
N ALA A 115 -19.16 -8.88 -14.87
CA ALA A 115 -20.19 -7.92 -15.25
C ALA A 115 -19.73 -6.48 -15.03
N TRP A 116 -19.16 -6.19 -13.86
CA TRP A 116 -18.73 -4.85 -13.48
C TRP A 116 -17.49 -4.40 -14.27
N TYR A 117 -16.38 -5.13 -14.18
CA TYR A 117 -15.13 -4.69 -14.79
C TYR A 117 -15.06 -4.92 -16.31
N GLY A 118 -15.80 -5.90 -16.82
CA GLY A 118 -15.86 -6.20 -18.25
C GLY A 118 -16.80 -5.27 -19.01
N PHE A 119 -17.97 -4.96 -18.45
CA PHE A 119 -19.01 -4.24 -19.18
C PHE A 119 -19.31 -2.84 -18.63
N MET A 120 -19.24 -2.62 -17.32
CA MET A 120 -19.64 -1.34 -16.72
C MET A 120 -18.47 -0.33 -16.61
N SER A 121 -17.23 -0.79 -16.49
CA SER A 121 -16.04 0.07 -16.33
C SER A 121 -15.17 0.18 -17.59
N ASP A 122 -15.79 0.20 -18.78
CA ASP A 122 -15.14 0.29 -20.10
C ASP A 122 -14.09 -0.80 -20.38
N GLY A 123 -14.10 -1.92 -19.65
CA GLY A 123 -13.18 -3.04 -19.84
C GLY A 123 -11.72 -2.78 -19.42
N SER A 124 -11.37 -1.56 -19.03
CA SER A 124 -9.96 -1.17 -18.75
C SER A 124 -9.33 -1.99 -17.61
N ALA A 125 -10.03 -2.12 -16.48
CA ALA A 125 -9.58 -2.91 -15.33
C ALA A 125 -9.49 -4.41 -15.68
N PHE A 126 -10.41 -4.91 -16.50
CA PHE A 126 -10.42 -6.28 -16.97
C PHE A 126 -9.22 -6.58 -17.90
N ASN A 127 -8.99 -5.73 -18.90
CA ASN A 127 -7.82 -5.82 -19.79
C ASN A 127 -6.52 -5.73 -19.01
N THR A 128 -6.46 -4.85 -18.00
CA THR A 128 -5.31 -4.75 -17.09
C THR A 128 -4.98 -6.10 -16.46
N ILE A 129 -5.97 -6.82 -15.92
CA ILE A 129 -5.73 -8.14 -15.31
C ILE A 129 -5.32 -9.20 -16.34
N ILE A 130 -5.89 -9.19 -17.54
CA ILE A 130 -5.47 -10.10 -18.62
C ILE A 130 -3.99 -9.88 -18.94
N HIS A 131 -3.58 -8.62 -19.17
CA HIS A 131 -2.18 -8.30 -19.47
C HIS A 131 -1.23 -8.65 -18.32
N ILE A 132 -1.66 -8.47 -17.06
CA ILE A 132 -0.89 -8.91 -15.89
C ILE A 132 -0.72 -10.44 -15.91
N GLY A 133 -1.79 -11.19 -16.17
CA GLY A 133 -1.76 -12.64 -16.27
C GLY A 133 -0.81 -13.12 -17.37
N ASP A 134 -0.95 -12.56 -18.58
CA ASP A 134 -0.09 -12.87 -19.72
C ASP A 134 1.39 -12.60 -19.42
N HIS A 135 1.68 -11.45 -18.79
CA HIS A 135 3.04 -11.11 -18.40
C HIS A 135 3.61 -12.09 -17.37
N ILE A 136 2.86 -12.41 -16.31
CA ILE A 136 3.30 -13.39 -15.29
C ILE A 136 3.54 -14.77 -15.92
N VAL A 137 2.62 -15.26 -16.75
CA VAL A 137 2.73 -16.60 -17.38
C VAL A 137 3.91 -16.64 -18.35
N SER A 138 4.11 -15.60 -19.15
CA SER A 138 5.22 -15.53 -20.11
C SER A 138 6.59 -15.41 -19.44
N SER A 139 6.68 -14.81 -18.24
CA SER A 139 7.93 -14.61 -17.52
C SER A 139 8.24 -15.68 -16.48
N ILE A 140 7.28 -16.53 -16.09
CA ILE A 140 7.48 -17.48 -14.99
C ILE A 140 8.61 -18.48 -15.27
N SER A 141 8.81 -18.92 -16.51
CA SER A 141 9.86 -19.90 -16.81
C SER A 141 11.27 -19.32 -16.76
N SER A 142 11.42 -18.01 -16.98
CA SER A 142 12.73 -17.34 -17.07
C SER A 142 13.10 -16.55 -15.81
N GLU A 143 12.11 -15.96 -15.14
CA GLU A 143 12.32 -15.00 -14.05
C GLU A 143 11.92 -15.53 -12.67
N PHE A 144 11.48 -16.80 -12.55
CA PHE A 144 11.08 -17.36 -11.27
C PHE A 144 12.23 -17.32 -10.25
N LEU A 145 11.93 -16.81 -9.06
CA LEU A 145 12.90 -16.57 -7.98
C LEU A 145 14.02 -15.56 -8.32
N ASN A 146 13.97 -14.86 -9.46
CA ASN A 146 14.92 -13.79 -9.75
C ASN A 146 14.59 -12.57 -8.85
N PRO A 147 15.52 -12.14 -7.97
CA PRO A 147 15.32 -10.97 -7.12
C PRO A 147 14.94 -9.68 -7.84
N GLU A 148 15.43 -9.47 -9.06
CA GLU A 148 15.18 -8.25 -9.82
C GLU A 148 13.77 -8.21 -10.42
N SER A 149 13.19 -9.38 -10.66
CA SER A 149 11.84 -9.53 -11.21
C SER A 149 10.74 -9.42 -10.15
N SER A 150 11.09 -9.53 -8.87
CA SER A 150 10.15 -9.54 -7.74
C SER A 150 10.39 -8.37 -6.81
N GLN A 151 9.49 -7.38 -6.84
CA GLN A 151 9.58 -6.20 -5.98
C GLN A 151 9.70 -6.56 -4.49
N GLY A 152 8.99 -7.60 -4.03
CA GLY A 152 9.09 -8.06 -2.64
C GLY A 152 10.48 -8.61 -2.32
N MET A 153 11.06 -9.42 -3.20
CA MET A 153 12.41 -9.95 -3.03
C MET A 153 13.46 -8.83 -3.10
N GLN A 154 13.29 -7.89 -4.04
CA GLN A 154 14.15 -6.73 -4.17
C GLN A 154 14.16 -5.90 -2.87
N LEU A 155 13.02 -5.66 -2.22
CA LEU A 155 12.96 -4.94 -0.94
C LEU A 155 13.68 -5.69 0.19
N VAL A 156 13.60 -7.03 0.20
CA VAL A 156 14.27 -7.87 1.19
C VAL A 156 15.78 -7.91 0.96
N LEU A 157 16.24 -7.92 -0.29
CA LEU A 157 17.66 -8.04 -0.64
C LEU A 157 18.35 -6.70 -0.85
N SER A 158 17.60 -5.63 -1.11
CA SER A 158 18.16 -4.29 -1.27
C SER A 158 18.91 -3.92 0.02
N GLY A 159 20.20 -3.61 -0.14
CA GLY A 159 20.99 -2.99 0.91
C GLY A 159 20.36 -1.66 1.33
N ALA A 160 20.68 -1.19 2.53
CA ALA A 160 20.23 0.12 2.96
C ALA A 160 20.89 1.18 2.07
N SER A 161 20.13 1.75 1.13
CA SER A 161 20.59 2.94 0.41
C SER A 161 20.72 4.15 1.34
N TYR A 162 20.12 4.10 2.54
CA TYR A 162 19.95 5.25 3.43
C TYR A 162 20.00 4.83 4.91
N GLY A 163 21.07 5.14 5.64
CA GLY A 163 21.08 5.21 7.11
C GLY A 163 20.92 3.92 7.92
N LEU A 164 21.25 3.99 9.21
CA LEU A 164 21.09 2.89 10.18
C LEU A 164 19.61 2.65 10.53
N MET A 165 18.81 3.71 10.66
CA MET A 165 17.43 3.61 11.13
C MET A 165 16.54 2.89 10.12
N VAL A 166 16.77 3.08 8.81
CA VAL A 166 16.06 2.35 7.76
C VAL A 166 16.41 0.86 7.80
N HIS A 167 17.65 0.52 8.14
CA HIS A 167 18.07 -0.87 8.29
C HIS A 167 17.37 -1.54 9.49
N LEU A 168 17.27 -0.83 10.61
CA LEU A 168 16.53 -1.30 11.79
C LEU A 168 15.03 -1.45 11.50
N GLU A 169 14.42 -0.49 10.79
CA GLU A 169 13.02 -0.58 10.37
C GLU A 169 12.77 -1.84 9.53
N LYS A 170 13.65 -2.11 8.57
CA LYS A 170 13.58 -3.33 7.75
C LYS A 170 13.59 -4.59 8.61
N TYR A 171 14.46 -4.69 9.61
CA TYR A 171 14.48 -5.84 10.50
C TYR A 171 13.23 -5.93 11.37
N VAL A 172 12.70 -4.81 11.86
CA VAL A 172 11.44 -4.80 12.62
C VAL A 172 10.28 -5.38 11.78
N GLN A 173 10.22 -5.06 10.48
CA GLN A 173 9.24 -5.64 9.56
C GLN A 173 9.49 -7.14 9.32
N LEU A 174 10.75 -7.55 9.11
CA LEU A 174 11.10 -8.96 8.92
C LEU A 174 10.80 -9.81 10.16
N ILE A 175 11.00 -9.28 11.36
CA ILE A 175 10.63 -9.95 12.62
C ILE A 175 9.11 -10.11 12.71
N ALA A 176 8.33 -9.12 12.28
CA ALA A 176 6.87 -9.25 12.22
C ALA A 176 6.44 -10.36 11.25
N ILE A 177 7.02 -10.41 10.04
CA ILE A 177 6.76 -11.47 9.05
C ILE A 177 7.16 -12.84 9.60
N PHE A 178 8.29 -12.92 10.31
CA PHE A 178 8.73 -14.14 10.99
C PHE A 178 7.71 -14.59 12.05
N PHE A 179 7.19 -13.66 12.87
CA PHE A 179 6.11 -13.99 13.81
C PHE A 179 4.85 -14.48 13.10
N ILE A 180 4.46 -13.92 11.95
CA ILE A 180 3.36 -14.45 11.13
C ILE A 180 3.64 -15.89 10.73
N ALA A 181 4.82 -16.18 10.18
CA ALA A 181 5.18 -17.53 9.75
C ALA A 181 5.13 -18.54 10.91
N ILE A 182 5.68 -18.18 12.07
CA ILE A 182 5.59 -19.01 13.28
C ILE A 182 4.15 -19.16 13.76
N GLY A 183 3.33 -18.10 13.67
CA GLY A 183 1.90 -18.14 13.99
C GLY A 183 1.12 -19.09 13.09
N ILE A 184 1.43 -19.12 11.79
CA ILE A 184 0.86 -20.08 10.83
C ILE A 184 1.25 -21.51 11.22
N LEU A 185 2.54 -21.77 11.49
CA LEU A 185 2.99 -23.09 11.92
C LEU A 185 2.33 -23.52 13.24
N TRP A 186 2.21 -22.61 14.20
CA TRP A 186 1.49 -22.86 15.44
C TRP A 186 0.03 -23.21 15.18
N MET A 187 -0.66 -22.48 14.29
CA MET A 187 -2.04 -22.76 13.93
C MET A 187 -2.20 -24.11 13.21
N LEU A 188 -1.18 -24.59 12.48
CA LEU A 188 -1.25 -25.90 11.83
C LEU A 188 -1.02 -27.06 12.81
N PHE A 189 -0.11 -26.90 13.77
CA PHE A 189 0.35 -28.01 14.62
C PHE A 189 -0.14 -27.98 16.07
N HIS A 190 -0.56 -26.81 16.57
CA HIS A 190 -0.89 -26.56 17.98
C HIS A 190 -2.26 -25.90 18.16
N ASN A 191 -3.07 -25.76 17.12
CA ASN A 191 -4.39 -25.15 17.21
C ASN A 191 -5.32 -25.93 18.17
N GLY A 192 -5.97 -25.21 19.08
CA GLY A 192 -6.74 -25.78 20.18
C GLY A 192 -5.96 -25.94 21.48
N SER A 193 -4.63 -25.70 21.47
CA SER A 193 -3.83 -25.68 22.69
C SER A 193 -4.02 -24.40 23.50
N GLU A 194 -3.78 -24.51 24.81
CA GLU A 194 -3.79 -23.38 25.75
C GLU A 194 -5.06 -22.48 25.68
N GLY A 195 -6.20 -23.07 25.33
CA GLY A 195 -7.50 -22.38 25.29
C GLY A 195 -7.75 -21.50 24.07
N VAL A 196 -6.88 -21.53 23.05
CA VAL A 196 -7.06 -20.77 21.80
C VAL A 196 -7.34 -21.72 20.64
N ARG A 197 -8.45 -21.48 19.92
CA ARG A 197 -8.86 -22.29 18.78
C ARG A 197 -9.31 -21.42 17.61
N PHE A 198 -8.70 -21.64 16.46
CA PHE A 198 -9.08 -21.08 15.18
C PHE A 198 -9.98 -22.06 14.42
N GLY A 199 -11.06 -21.54 13.84
CA GLY A 199 -11.97 -22.32 13.01
C GLY A 199 -11.34 -22.71 11.68
N THR A 200 -11.75 -23.85 11.12
CA THR A 200 -11.15 -24.40 9.88
C THR A 200 -11.19 -23.42 8.72
N LEU A 201 -12.34 -22.75 8.48
CA LEU A 201 -12.46 -21.80 7.38
C LEU A 201 -11.48 -20.61 7.53
N TYR A 202 -11.34 -20.09 8.76
CA TYR A 202 -10.36 -19.06 9.07
C TYR A 202 -8.93 -19.53 8.81
N THR A 203 -8.58 -20.76 9.22
CA THR A 203 -7.28 -21.35 8.95
C THR A 203 -6.96 -21.41 7.46
N VAL A 204 -7.92 -21.82 6.62
CA VAL A 204 -7.70 -21.87 5.15
C VAL A 204 -7.56 -20.47 4.56
N PHE A 205 -8.32 -19.47 5.06
CA PHE A 205 -8.10 -18.07 4.68
C PHE A 205 -6.71 -17.57 5.08
N CYS A 206 -6.26 -17.85 6.31
CA CYS A 206 -4.90 -17.52 6.73
C CYS A 206 -3.85 -18.14 5.80
N LEU A 207 -4.02 -19.40 5.38
CA LEU A 207 -3.11 -20.04 4.42
C LEU A 207 -3.15 -19.36 3.04
N GLY A 208 -4.34 -18.99 2.55
CA GLY A 208 -4.48 -18.28 1.28
C GLY A 208 -3.80 -16.90 1.29
N TYR A 209 -4.05 -16.09 2.33
CA TYR A 209 -3.41 -14.77 2.48
C TYR A 209 -1.92 -14.89 2.78
N PHE A 210 -1.46 -15.91 3.52
CA PHE A 210 -0.03 -16.17 3.69
C PHE A 210 0.62 -16.59 2.37
N GLY A 211 -0.08 -17.38 1.55
CA GLY A 211 0.33 -17.72 0.19
C GLY A 211 0.49 -16.50 -0.71
N LEU A 212 -0.38 -15.47 -0.57
CA LEU A 212 -0.20 -14.20 -1.28
C LEU A 212 1.09 -13.47 -0.88
N ASN A 213 1.45 -13.47 0.41
CA ASN A 213 2.73 -12.90 0.85
C ASN A 213 3.91 -13.65 0.24
N ILE A 214 3.87 -14.98 0.20
CA ILE A 214 4.91 -15.79 -0.47
C ILE A 214 4.95 -15.48 -1.97
N ALA A 215 3.79 -15.39 -2.63
CA ALA A 215 3.70 -15.06 -4.04
C ALA A 215 4.29 -13.67 -4.33
N SER A 216 4.13 -12.70 -3.43
CA SER A 216 4.74 -11.36 -3.56
C SER A 216 6.27 -11.36 -3.50
N LEU A 217 6.88 -12.43 -2.96
CA LEU A 217 8.33 -12.61 -2.92
C LEU A 217 8.84 -13.44 -4.11
N VAL A 218 8.06 -14.41 -4.57
CA VAL A 218 8.56 -15.45 -5.50
C VAL A 218 8.06 -15.29 -6.93
N VAL A 219 6.86 -14.73 -7.14
CA VAL A 219 6.25 -14.62 -8.48
C VAL A 219 6.73 -13.34 -9.17
N PRO A 220 7.35 -13.45 -10.35
CA PRO A 220 7.88 -12.29 -11.07
C PRO A 220 6.75 -11.33 -11.46
N PHE A 221 7.02 -10.04 -11.36
CA PHE A 221 6.12 -8.92 -11.68
C PHE A 221 4.80 -8.85 -10.92
N PHE A 222 4.43 -9.84 -10.10
CA PHE A 222 3.17 -9.87 -9.37
C PHE A 222 3.05 -8.72 -8.37
N ALA A 223 4.05 -8.56 -7.50
CA ALA A 223 4.05 -7.51 -6.48
C ALA A 223 4.14 -6.10 -7.09
N ALA A 224 4.78 -5.96 -8.25
CA ALA A 224 4.94 -4.66 -8.93
C ALA A 224 3.61 -4.06 -9.41
N GLN A 225 2.58 -4.88 -9.67
CA GLN A 225 1.29 -4.40 -10.18
C GLN A 225 0.42 -3.71 -9.12
N LEU A 226 0.50 -4.18 -7.86
CA LEU A 226 -0.30 -3.66 -6.76
C LEU A 226 0.53 -2.98 -5.68
N ASN A 227 1.86 -3.09 -5.75
CA ASN A 227 2.85 -2.66 -4.79
C ASN A 227 2.94 -3.60 -3.56
N THR A 228 4.15 -4.08 -3.23
CA THR A 228 4.39 -5.03 -2.13
C THR A 228 3.79 -4.58 -0.80
N TRP A 229 3.90 -3.29 -0.47
CA TRP A 229 3.41 -2.71 0.78
C TRP A 229 1.88 -2.81 0.91
N ARG A 230 1.17 -2.66 -0.22
CA ARG A 230 -0.28 -2.79 -0.29
C ARG A 230 -0.71 -4.25 -0.10
N ILE A 231 -0.04 -5.18 -0.79
CA ILE A 231 -0.33 -6.62 -0.66
C ILE A 231 -0.13 -7.05 0.79
N TYR A 232 0.99 -6.65 1.39
CA TYR A 232 1.30 -6.96 2.77
C TYR A 232 0.20 -6.43 3.70
N HIS A 233 -0.14 -5.14 3.66
CA HIS A 233 -1.22 -4.56 4.48
C HIS A 233 -2.56 -5.30 4.32
N LEU A 234 -2.96 -5.58 3.07
CA LEU A 234 -4.21 -6.27 2.79
C LEU A 234 -4.27 -7.65 3.44
N THR A 235 -3.15 -8.39 3.43
CA THR A 235 -3.09 -9.71 4.08
C THR A 235 -3.16 -9.61 5.60
N LEU A 236 -2.73 -8.49 6.19
CA LEU A 236 -2.77 -8.29 7.63
C LEU A 236 -4.20 -8.25 8.19
N ILE A 237 -5.22 -7.96 7.39
CA ILE A 237 -6.64 -8.07 7.79
C ILE A 237 -6.93 -9.44 8.40
N VAL A 238 -6.32 -10.49 7.84
CA VAL A 238 -6.47 -11.89 8.31
C VAL A 238 -5.26 -12.37 9.09
N LEU A 239 -4.05 -11.88 8.79
CA LEU A 239 -2.81 -12.40 9.37
C LEU A 239 -2.36 -11.70 10.66
N SER A 240 -2.94 -10.55 11.04
CA SER A 240 -2.53 -9.84 12.26
C SER A 240 -2.63 -10.67 13.55
N PRO A 241 -3.63 -11.56 13.73
CA PRO A 241 -3.64 -12.51 14.85
C PRO A 241 -2.44 -13.45 14.88
N MET A 242 -1.87 -13.80 13.74
CA MET A 242 -0.72 -14.71 13.65
C MET A 242 0.56 -14.08 14.20
N VAL A 243 0.71 -12.76 14.12
CA VAL A 243 1.83 -12.04 14.79
C VAL A 243 1.80 -12.28 16.29
N ILE A 244 0.62 -12.15 16.89
CA ILE A 244 0.46 -12.27 18.34
C ILE A 244 0.65 -13.73 18.77
N VAL A 245 0.05 -14.67 18.03
CA VAL A 245 0.18 -16.10 18.30
C VAL A 245 1.63 -16.56 18.15
N GLY A 246 2.30 -16.21 17.05
CA GLY A 246 3.69 -16.61 16.80
C GLY A 246 4.67 -15.95 17.76
N GLY A 247 4.52 -14.64 18.01
CA GLY A 247 5.37 -13.92 18.95
C GLY A 247 5.23 -14.44 20.39
N THR A 248 4.00 -14.66 20.87
CA THR A 248 3.78 -15.25 22.20
C THR A 248 4.29 -16.68 22.29
N TYR A 249 4.18 -17.47 21.21
CA TYR A 249 4.70 -18.82 21.15
C TYR A 249 6.22 -18.86 21.33
N LEU A 250 6.97 -17.95 20.68
CA LEU A 250 8.41 -17.84 20.87
C LEU A 250 8.77 -17.33 22.26
N PHE A 251 8.12 -16.26 22.72
CA PHE A 251 8.42 -15.64 24.00
C PHE A 251 8.08 -16.53 25.20
N LYS A 252 7.23 -17.55 25.05
CA LYS A 252 6.99 -18.54 26.11
C LYS A 252 8.26 -19.30 26.49
N LEU A 253 9.20 -19.47 25.56
CA LEU A 253 10.50 -20.11 25.81
C LEU A 253 11.34 -19.32 26.82
N LEU A 254 11.08 -18.02 26.97
CA LEU A 254 11.74 -17.14 27.94
C LEU A 254 11.08 -17.13 29.32
N THR A 255 9.98 -17.89 29.50
CA THR A 255 9.23 -17.92 30.76
C THR A 255 9.46 -19.21 31.53
N PRO A 256 9.61 -19.18 32.88
CA PRO A 256 9.86 -20.38 33.67
C PRO A 256 8.76 -21.45 33.58
N ARG A 257 7.52 -21.04 33.30
CA ARG A 257 6.35 -21.94 33.19
C ARG A 257 6.05 -22.36 31.75
N HIS A 258 6.80 -21.85 30.77
CA HIS A 258 6.57 -22.05 29.34
C HIS A 258 5.12 -21.83 28.87
N ALA A 259 4.39 -20.94 29.55
CA ALA A 259 2.99 -20.65 29.28
C ALA A 259 2.86 -19.53 28.24
N GLN A 260 2.32 -19.85 27.07
CA GLN A 260 2.25 -18.97 25.90
C GLN A 260 1.45 -17.72 26.16
N PHE A 261 0.23 -17.87 26.67
CA PHE A 261 -0.69 -16.75 26.86
C PHE A 261 -0.63 -16.17 28.28
N SER A 262 0.56 -16.20 28.90
CA SER A 262 0.81 -15.61 30.21
C SER A 262 1.14 -14.11 30.13
N ARG A 263 1.30 -13.44 31.28
CA ARG A 263 1.57 -11.99 31.33
C ARG A 263 2.86 -11.59 30.63
N VAL A 264 3.92 -12.40 30.75
CA VAL A 264 5.26 -12.06 30.24
C VAL A 264 5.32 -12.07 28.71
N PRO A 265 4.87 -13.11 27.98
CA PRO A 265 4.85 -13.09 26.52
C PRO A 265 3.96 -11.98 25.97
N PHE A 266 2.81 -11.70 26.62
CA PHE A 266 1.98 -10.55 26.26
C PHE A 266 2.67 -9.20 26.48
N ALA A 267 3.48 -9.05 27.53
CA ALA A 267 4.25 -7.84 27.76
C ALA A 267 5.35 -7.67 26.69
N LEU A 268 6.09 -8.75 26.39
CA LEU A 268 7.16 -8.73 25.39
C LEU A 268 6.64 -8.43 23.98
N ILE A 269 5.52 -9.05 23.57
CA ILE A 269 4.91 -8.71 22.28
C ILE A 269 4.37 -7.27 22.27
N SER A 270 3.86 -6.76 23.39
CA SER A 270 3.43 -5.36 23.46
C SER A 270 4.61 -4.40 23.31
N ILE A 271 5.77 -4.70 23.93
CA ILE A 271 7.00 -3.92 23.73
C ILE A 271 7.43 -3.94 22.27
N PHE A 272 7.43 -5.11 21.64
CA PHE A 272 7.73 -5.23 20.21
C PHE A 272 6.77 -4.39 19.36
N LEU A 273 5.46 -4.44 19.63
CA LEU A 273 4.46 -3.65 18.90
C LEU A 273 4.64 -2.14 19.10
N THR A 274 5.05 -1.69 20.29
CA THR A 274 5.42 -0.29 20.52
C THR A 274 6.61 0.11 19.65
N VAL A 275 7.68 -0.70 19.62
CA VAL A 275 8.83 -0.47 18.75
C VAL A 275 8.40 -0.45 17.28
N PHE A 276 7.54 -1.39 16.87
CA PHE A 276 6.98 -1.46 15.53
C PHE A 276 6.26 -0.16 15.15
N LEU A 277 5.39 0.37 16.03
CA LEU A 277 4.72 1.65 15.80
C LEU A 277 5.72 2.80 15.67
N LEU A 278 6.71 2.91 16.55
CA LEU A 278 7.68 4.01 16.54
C LEU A 278 8.49 4.05 15.23
N PHE A 279 8.84 2.88 14.69
CA PHE A 279 9.51 2.81 13.39
C PHE A 279 8.56 3.14 12.23
N ASN A 280 7.35 2.57 12.20
CA ASN A 280 6.40 2.80 11.11
C ASN A 280 5.90 4.26 11.06
N SER A 281 5.74 4.90 12.23
CA SER A 281 5.29 6.30 12.34
C SER A 281 6.38 7.33 12.04
N ALA A 282 7.56 6.86 11.63
CA ALA A 282 8.75 7.66 11.44
C ALA A 282 9.24 8.40 12.71
N TRP A 283 8.71 8.11 13.89
CA TRP A 283 9.07 8.83 15.12
C TRP A 283 10.56 8.71 15.46
N VAL A 284 11.13 7.50 15.33
CA VAL A 284 12.56 7.23 15.66
C VAL A 284 13.53 8.12 14.87
N TYR A 285 13.15 8.49 13.65
CA TYR A 285 14.01 9.21 12.74
C TYR A 285 14.30 10.66 13.17
N GLY A 286 13.43 11.28 13.99
CA GLY A 286 13.68 12.62 14.51
C GLY A 286 14.89 12.74 15.43
N PHE A 287 15.30 11.64 16.05
CA PHE A 287 16.46 11.62 16.95
C PHE A 287 17.77 11.28 16.24
N ALA A 288 17.67 10.69 15.05
CA ALA A 288 18.82 10.12 14.36
C ALA A 288 19.50 11.11 13.41
N ASP A 289 18.91 12.30 13.18
CA ASP A 289 19.23 13.21 12.06
C ASP A 289 19.23 12.49 10.68
N GLU A 290 18.70 11.27 10.66
CA GLU A 290 18.33 10.52 9.48
C GLU A 290 16.84 10.74 9.32
N TYR A 291 16.41 11.49 8.31
CA TYR A 291 14.98 11.54 8.00
C TYR A 291 14.68 10.37 7.06
N PRO A 292 13.57 9.62 7.25
CA PRO A 292 13.14 8.70 6.24
C PRO A 292 12.76 9.61 5.07
N LYS A 293 13.56 9.51 4.03
CA LYS A 293 13.50 10.23 2.76
C LYS A 293 12.18 9.96 2.02
N SER A 294 11.07 10.35 2.65
CA SER A 294 9.69 9.99 2.32
C SER A 294 8.69 10.83 3.14
N ILE A 295 7.54 11.09 2.52
CA ILE A 295 6.37 11.86 3.01
C ILE A 295 5.89 11.43 4.41
N ARG A 296 6.21 10.21 4.86
CA ARG A 296 5.83 9.68 6.18
C ARG A 296 6.40 10.45 7.39
N SER A 297 7.52 11.14 7.24
CA SER A 297 8.11 11.98 8.31
C SER A 297 7.50 13.37 8.42
N LEU A 298 6.65 13.77 7.46
CA LEU A 298 6.26 15.16 7.28
C LEU A 298 5.46 15.71 8.46
N ALA A 299 4.52 14.93 8.98
CA ALA A 299 3.65 15.37 10.07
C ALA A 299 4.41 15.64 11.38
N LEU A 300 5.59 15.03 11.55
CA LEU A 300 6.37 15.15 12.78
C LEU A 300 7.57 16.11 12.63
N TYR A 301 8.11 16.26 11.41
CA TYR A 301 9.39 16.93 11.18
C TYR A 301 9.38 17.96 10.06
N GLN A 302 8.22 18.49 9.68
CA GLN A 302 8.06 19.45 8.58
C GLN A 302 9.10 20.59 8.61
N ASP A 303 9.26 21.26 9.76
CA ASP A 303 10.18 22.40 9.89
C ASP A 303 11.64 21.97 9.77
N SER A 304 12.02 20.86 10.39
CA SER A 304 13.37 20.30 10.30
C SER A 304 13.70 19.91 8.86
N VAL A 305 12.77 19.30 8.13
CA VAL A 305 12.96 18.94 6.71
C VAL A 305 13.03 20.18 5.82
N ALA A 306 12.21 21.21 6.09
CA ALA A 306 12.24 22.47 5.36
C ALA A 306 13.57 23.24 5.52
N GLN A 307 14.24 23.06 6.66
CA GLN A 307 15.54 23.65 6.97
C GLN A 307 16.72 22.73 6.65
N GLY A 308 16.45 21.47 6.29
CA GLY A 308 17.44 20.44 6.03
C GLY A 308 18.08 20.51 4.64
N ASP A 309 18.44 19.33 4.13
CA ASP A 309 19.08 19.19 2.82
C ASP A 309 18.10 19.43 1.66
N ASP A 310 18.65 19.69 0.47
CA ASP A 310 17.85 20.03 -0.71
C ASP A 310 17.02 18.84 -1.21
N PHE A 311 17.50 17.62 -0.97
CA PHE A 311 16.73 16.42 -1.22
C PHE A 311 15.48 16.35 -0.32
N GLY A 312 15.62 16.57 0.99
CA GLY A 312 14.52 16.60 1.94
C GLY A 312 13.50 17.69 1.59
N LYS A 313 13.96 18.89 1.22
CA LYS A 313 13.07 19.96 0.71
C LYS A 313 12.32 19.52 -0.55
N SER A 314 13.03 18.90 -1.51
CA SER A 314 12.43 18.39 -2.74
C SER A 314 11.29 17.43 -2.45
N GLU A 315 11.51 16.45 -1.56
CA GLU A 315 10.50 15.49 -1.10
C GLU A 315 9.34 16.17 -0.36
N LEU A 316 9.62 17.04 0.61
CA LEU A 316 8.61 17.73 1.42
C LEU A 316 7.59 18.44 0.53
N TYR A 317 8.08 19.25 -0.41
CA TYR A 317 7.18 20.02 -1.24
C TYR A 317 6.46 19.13 -2.25
N THR A 318 6.87 17.88 -2.55
CA THR A 318 6.04 17.01 -3.42
C THR A 318 4.69 16.65 -2.81
N ALA A 319 4.58 16.69 -1.49
CA ALA A 319 3.34 16.37 -0.77
C ALA A 319 2.73 17.59 -0.04
N TYR A 320 3.52 18.62 0.23
CA TYR A 320 3.08 19.86 0.86
C TYR A 320 2.98 20.99 -0.17
N TYR A 321 1.75 21.45 -0.39
CA TYR A 321 1.44 22.53 -1.32
C TYR A 321 1.05 23.80 -0.57
N LEU A 322 1.53 24.93 -1.07
CA LEU A 322 1.25 26.23 -0.49
C LEU A 322 0.14 26.93 -1.28
N ASP A 323 -0.60 27.84 -0.61
CA ASP A 323 -1.67 28.62 -1.25
C ASP A 323 -1.16 29.40 -2.48
N GLN A 324 0.10 29.85 -2.45
CA GLN A 324 0.73 30.51 -3.60
C GLN A 324 0.76 29.61 -4.85
N ASP A 325 1.02 28.32 -4.68
CA ASP A 325 0.99 27.36 -5.79
C ASP A 325 -0.45 27.23 -6.33
N VAL A 326 -1.44 27.11 -5.45
CA VAL A 326 -2.86 27.00 -5.82
C VAL A 326 -3.32 28.22 -6.62
N TYR A 327 -3.16 29.43 -6.09
CA TYR A 327 -3.60 30.66 -6.75
C TYR A 327 -2.91 30.89 -8.10
N SER A 328 -1.63 30.51 -8.21
CA SER A 328 -0.88 30.68 -9.45
C SER A 328 -1.32 29.71 -10.55
N VAL A 329 -1.69 28.48 -10.19
CA VAL A 329 -2.26 27.50 -11.12
C VAL A 329 -3.67 27.91 -11.56
N GLU A 330 -4.51 28.40 -10.65
CA GLU A 330 -5.83 28.94 -11.00
C GLU A 330 -5.73 30.14 -11.94
N TRP A 331 -4.77 31.05 -11.67
CA TRP A 331 -4.47 32.16 -12.57
C TRP A 331 -4.04 31.66 -13.94
N LEU A 332 -3.10 30.70 -13.99
CA LEU A 332 -2.63 30.13 -15.25
C LEU A 332 -3.75 29.45 -16.03
N ALA A 333 -4.64 28.71 -15.37
CA ALA A 333 -5.81 28.09 -16.00
C ALA A 333 -6.74 29.12 -16.64
N LYS A 334 -6.91 30.29 -16.02
CA LYS A 334 -7.79 31.35 -16.51
C LYS A 334 -7.21 32.18 -17.65
N TYR A 335 -5.91 32.44 -17.64
CA TYR A 335 -5.29 33.42 -18.56
C TYR A 335 -4.37 32.82 -19.62
N ARG A 336 -4.11 31.50 -19.59
CA ARG A 336 -3.28 30.85 -20.61
C ARG A 336 -3.94 30.82 -21.99
N LYS A 337 -3.11 30.75 -23.02
CA LYS A 337 -3.51 30.31 -24.36
C LYS A 337 -3.71 28.79 -24.37
N PRO A 338 -4.86 28.27 -24.86
CA PRO A 338 -5.18 26.84 -24.83
C PRO A 338 -4.14 25.93 -25.49
N ASP A 339 -3.57 26.37 -26.61
CA ASP A 339 -2.72 25.55 -27.49
C ASP A 339 -1.24 25.49 -27.08
N ASN A 340 -0.85 26.31 -26.11
CA ASN A 340 0.54 26.40 -25.68
C ASN A 340 0.84 25.35 -24.60
N THR A 341 1.98 24.68 -24.75
CA THR A 341 2.42 23.64 -23.79
C THR A 341 2.80 24.28 -22.46
N ILE A 342 2.46 23.61 -21.35
CA ILE A 342 2.89 23.99 -20.02
C ILE A 342 3.96 22.99 -19.55
N TYR A 343 5.11 23.52 -19.18
CA TYR A 343 6.18 22.79 -18.51
C TYR A 343 6.15 23.11 -17.02
N ALA A 344 6.36 22.10 -16.18
CA ALA A 344 6.50 22.25 -14.74
C ALA A 344 7.44 21.16 -14.20
N ASP A 345 7.89 21.29 -12.95
CA ASP A 345 8.51 20.15 -12.28
C ASP A 345 7.50 19.01 -12.08
N SER A 346 8.01 17.79 -11.90
CA SER A 346 7.18 16.60 -11.74
C SER A 346 6.28 16.65 -10.50
N GLY A 347 6.75 17.26 -9.41
CA GLY A 347 6.00 17.39 -8.16
C GLY A 347 4.81 18.36 -8.24
N ARG A 348 4.85 19.33 -9.16
CA ARG A 348 3.74 20.28 -9.40
C ARG A 348 2.81 19.81 -10.49
N LYS A 349 3.33 19.15 -11.52
CA LYS A 349 2.58 18.77 -12.74
C LYS A 349 1.30 17.98 -12.48
N THR A 350 1.23 17.18 -11.42
CA THR A 350 0.10 16.27 -11.20
C THR A 350 -0.98 16.90 -10.34
N LEU A 351 -0.83 16.89 -9.02
CA LEU A 351 -1.95 17.10 -8.11
C LEU A 351 -2.49 18.53 -8.18
N ILE A 352 -1.62 19.54 -8.21
CA ILE A 352 -2.06 20.95 -8.19
C ILE A 352 -2.75 21.32 -9.51
N PHE A 353 -2.12 20.98 -10.63
CA PHE A 353 -2.64 21.29 -11.97
C PHE A 353 -3.96 20.59 -12.26
N GLN A 354 -4.10 19.31 -11.90
CA GLN A 354 -5.33 18.56 -12.15
C GLN A 354 -6.44 18.94 -11.17
N SER A 355 -6.13 19.08 -9.88
CA SER A 355 -7.16 19.27 -8.84
C SER A 355 -7.65 20.71 -8.74
N TYR A 356 -6.74 21.69 -8.82
CA TYR A 356 -7.09 23.11 -8.68
C TYR A 356 -7.16 23.82 -10.04
N GLY A 357 -6.24 23.50 -10.96
CA GLY A 357 -6.22 24.10 -12.29
C GLY A 357 -7.23 23.51 -13.26
N MET A 358 -7.73 22.29 -13.03
CA MET A 358 -8.45 21.50 -14.02
C MET A 358 -7.69 21.38 -15.36
N LEU A 359 -6.36 21.36 -15.29
CA LEU A 359 -5.46 21.28 -16.44
C LEU A 359 -4.83 19.89 -16.51
N SER A 360 -4.75 19.35 -17.73
CA SER A 360 -4.08 18.09 -18.03
C SER A 360 -3.06 18.26 -19.16
N GLY A 361 -2.16 17.30 -19.33
CA GLY A 361 -1.19 17.29 -20.44
C GLY A 361 0.07 18.14 -20.23
N GLN A 362 0.35 18.61 -19.01
CA GLN A 362 1.59 19.32 -18.69
C GLN A 362 2.79 18.39 -18.96
N LYS A 363 3.93 18.94 -19.37
CA LYS A 363 5.18 18.20 -19.57
C LYS A 363 6.13 18.45 -18.41
N VAL A 364 6.94 17.44 -18.07
CA VAL A 364 8.00 17.61 -17.08
C VAL A 364 9.10 18.42 -17.73
N MET A 365 9.49 19.52 -17.11
CA MET A 365 10.67 20.28 -17.52
C MET A 365 11.92 19.43 -17.25
N THR A 366 12.90 19.44 -18.14
CA THR A 366 14.23 18.84 -17.94
C THR A 366 15.31 19.86 -18.29
N ASN A 367 16.57 19.55 -17.95
CA ASN A 367 17.72 20.38 -18.34
C ASN A 367 17.91 20.51 -19.86
N THR A 368 17.33 19.62 -20.66
CA THR A 368 17.40 19.61 -22.13
C THR A 368 16.14 20.16 -22.81
N THR A 369 15.13 20.59 -22.05
CA THR A 369 13.85 21.01 -22.61
C THR A 369 13.95 22.39 -23.27
N LEU A 370 13.59 22.48 -24.55
CA LEU A 370 13.49 23.73 -25.28
C LEU A 370 12.11 24.38 -25.07
N LEU A 371 12.10 25.64 -24.65
CA LEU A 371 10.88 26.45 -24.50
C LEU A 371 10.63 27.24 -25.79
N ASN A 372 9.64 26.81 -26.58
CA ASN A 372 9.17 27.52 -27.76
C ASN A 372 7.64 27.64 -27.70
N ASN A 373 7.10 28.85 -27.68
CA ASN A 373 5.66 29.13 -27.50
C ASN A 373 5.04 28.33 -26.35
N ALA A 374 5.70 28.38 -25.19
CA ALA A 374 5.39 27.53 -24.05
C ALA A 374 5.44 28.31 -22.73
N TYR A 375 4.60 27.86 -21.79
CA TYR A 375 4.63 28.31 -20.41
C TYR A 375 5.59 27.45 -19.61
N LEU A 376 6.41 28.06 -18.76
CA LEU A 376 7.11 27.37 -17.68
C LEU A 376 6.53 27.83 -16.34
N TYR A 377 6.01 26.87 -15.59
CA TYR A 377 5.52 27.06 -14.25
C TYR A 377 6.61 26.69 -13.24
N LEU A 378 6.89 27.62 -12.33
CA LEU A 378 7.82 27.46 -11.23
C LEU A 378 7.05 27.62 -9.93
N GLY A 379 6.90 26.54 -9.18
CA GLY A 379 6.27 26.55 -7.86
C GLY A 379 7.23 26.97 -6.75
N TYR A 380 6.75 26.93 -5.52
CA TYR A 380 7.51 27.35 -4.34
C TYR A 380 8.93 26.76 -4.20
N PRO A 381 9.17 25.44 -4.34
CA PRO A 381 10.52 24.93 -4.23
C PRO A 381 11.46 25.46 -5.34
N ASN A 382 10.91 25.70 -6.53
CA ASN A 382 11.67 26.20 -7.67
C ASN A 382 12.04 27.67 -7.46
N VAL A 383 11.12 28.49 -6.96
CA VAL A 383 11.32 29.93 -6.76
C VAL A 383 12.19 30.22 -5.54
N LYS A 384 11.93 29.55 -4.42
CA LYS A 384 12.61 29.85 -3.15
C LYS A 384 13.98 29.20 -3.03
N TYR A 385 14.10 27.94 -3.45
CA TYR A 385 15.32 27.16 -3.27
C TYR A 385 16.04 26.87 -4.60
N GLY A 386 15.42 27.16 -5.74
CA GLY A 386 15.99 26.81 -7.04
C GLY A 386 15.98 25.31 -7.31
N ILE A 387 15.20 24.50 -6.60
CA ILE A 387 15.22 23.03 -6.72
C ILE A 387 14.10 22.60 -7.67
N MET A 388 14.44 21.82 -8.71
CA MET A 388 13.50 21.27 -9.68
C MET A 388 13.40 19.75 -9.53
N ARG A 389 12.18 19.21 -9.46
CA ARG A 389 11.93 17.77 -9.28
C ARG A 389 11.70 17.01 -10.59
N GLY A 390 12.44 15.91 -10.77
CA GLY A 390 12.26 14.95 -11.85
C GLY A 390 11.18 13.89 -11.60
N THR A 391 11.05 12.97 -12.56
CA THR A 391 10.05 11.90 -12.54
C THR A 391 10.27 10.87 -11.43
N GLY A 392 11.51 10.58 -11.07
CA GLY A 392 11.90 9.71 -9.98
C GLY A 392 12.34 10.51 -8.75
N LEU A 393 13.44 10.08 -8.12
CA LEU A 393 14.07 10.72 -6.96
C LEU A 393 15.11 11.79 -7.36
N GLU A 394 15.36 11.93 -8.65
CA GLU A 394 16.29 12.91 -9.20
C GLU A 394 15.76 14.34 -9.08
N TYR A 395 16.68 15.26 -8.82
CA TYR A 395 16.43 16.69 -8.84
C TYR A 395 17.63 17.40 -9.47
N TRP A 396 17.40 18.60 -9.98
CA TRP A 396 18.44 19.48 -10.52
C TRP A 396 18.14 20.92 -10.10
N TYR A 397 19.10 21.82 -10.32
CA TYR A 397 18.92 23.22 -9.96
C TYR A 397 18.37 24.04 -11.13
N LEU A 398 17.51 25.01 -10.82
CA LEU A 398 17.00 26.01 -11.75
C LEU A 398 18.15 26.75 -12.46
N GLN A 399 19.29 26.88 -11.78
CA GLN A 399 20.49 27.50 -12.34
C GLN A 399 21.01 26.77 -13.58
N GLU A 400 20.89 25.44 -13.62
CA GLU A 400 21.32 24.61 -14.75
C GLU A 400 20.48 24.84 -16.02
N ILE A 401 19.30 25.47 -15.88
CA ILE A 401 18.43 25.85 -17.00
C ILE A 401 18.37 27.37 -17.24
N THR A 402 19.10 28.17 -16.48
CA THR A 402 19.17 29.64 -16.64
C THR A 402 19.47 30.11 -18.07
N PRO A 403 20.35 29.45 -18.86
CA PRO A 403 20.59 29.85 -20.24
C PRO A 403 19.33 29.82 -21.12
N ILE A 404 18.34 29.00 -20.76
CA ILE A 404 17.05 28.87 -21.46
C ILE A 404 16.06 29.97 -21.01
N LEU A 405 16.26 30.51 -19.80
CA LEU A 405 15.38 31.49 -19.14
C LEU A 405 15.73 32.95 -19.44
N SER A 406 16.89 33.22 -20.03
CA SER A 406 17.43 34.58 -20.26
C SER A 406 16.58 35.45 -21.20
N ASP A 407 15.73 34.83 -22.01
CA ASP A 407 14.90 35.47 -23.04
C ASP A 407 13.42 35.08 -22.86
N THR A 408 12.92 35.19 -21.62
CA THR A 408 11.55 34.81 -21.25
C THR A 408 10.79 35.98 -20.64
N ASN A 409 9.48 36.03 -20.88
CA ASN A 409 8.58 37.03 -20.31
C ASN A 409 7.97 36.52 -19.01
N LEU A 410 8.16 37.26 -17.91
CA LEU A 410 7.46 37.00 -16.66
C LEU A 410 6.00 37.44 -16.80
N LEU A 411 5.07 36.50 -16.62
CA LEU A 411 3.63 36.76 -16.74
C LEU A 411 2.91 36.84 -15.39
N TYR A 412 3.41 36.14 -14.38
CA TYR A 412 2.82 36.11 -13.05
C TYR A 412 3.87 35.84 -11.98
N GLU A 413 3.74 36.51 -10.84
CA GLU A 413 4.51 36.27 -9.63
C GLU A 413 3.67 36.61 -8.39
N ASN A 414 3.72 35.76 -7.36
CA ASN A 414 3.06 36.00 -6.07
C ASN A 414 3.98 35.73 -4.87
N GLY A 415 5.29 35.84 -5.06
CA GLY A 415 6.30 35.58 -4.02
C GLY A 415 6.53 34.10 -3.69
N GLY A 416 5.62 33.20 -4.09
CA GLY A 416 5.78 31.75 -3.94
C GLY A 416 5.83 31.00 -5.27
N ALA A 417 5.23 31.52 -6.34
CA ALA A 417 5.25 30.88 -7.64
C ALA A 417 5.49 31.91 -8.75
N LYS A 418 6.02 31.44 -9.89
CA LYS A 418 6.26 32.22 -11.09
C LYS A 418 5.72 31.50 -12.31
N VAL A 419 5.10 32.25 -13.22
CA VAL A 419 4.78 31.77 -14.57
C VAL A 419 5.55 32.62 -15.55
N ILE A 420 6.34 31.96 -16.37
CA ILE A 420 7.06 32.61 -17.48
C ILE A 420 6.59 32.05 -18.82
N TYR A 421 6.78 32.83 -19.87
CA TYR A 421 6.41 32.46 -21.23
C TYR A 421 7.53 32.78 -22.19
N ARG A 422 7.78 31.87 -23.13
CA ARG A 422 8.67 32.08 -24.26
C ARG A 422 7.95 31.82 -25.56
#